data_AF-A0A822B859-F1
#
_entry.id   AF-A0A822B859-F1
#
_cell.length_a   1.000
_cell.length_b   1.000
_cell.length_c   1.000
_cell.angle_alpha   90.00
_cell.angle_beta   90.00
_cell.angle_gamma   90.00
#
_symmetry.space_group_name_H-M   'P 1'
#
loop_
_entity.id
_entity.type
_entity.pdbx_description
1 polymer ?
#
loop_
_entity_poly.entity_id
_entity_poly.type
_entity_poly.pdbx_seq_one_letter_code
_entity_poly.pdbx_strand_id
1 'polypeptide(L)' 'MLSQREYEDLNWKLTHIPATITGRPQQNLRTTLRKKIHEHELASTYPPFTPSNFQQFFINFQTTDLTLLHLIEACAA' A
#
# COMPACT_ATOMS: atom_id res chain seq x y z
N MET A 1 -5.54 -5.54 7.83
CA MET A 1 -4.20 -5.09 8.28
C MET A 1 -3.56 -6.21 9.08
N LEU A 2 -2.22 -6.29 9.09
CA LEU A 2 -1.48 -7.21 9.95
C LEU A 2 -1.64 -6.79 11.41
N SER A 3 -1.68 -7.76 12.33
CA SER A 3 -1.45 -7.50 13.75
C SER A 3 0.04 -7.20 14.00
N GLN A 4 0.34 -6.56 15.12
CA GLN A 4 1.72 -6.22 15.50
C GLN A 4 2.65 -7.44 15.49
N ARG A 5 2.19 -8.57 16.03
CA ARG A 5 2.95 -9.82 16.07
C ARG A 5 3.22 -10.40 14.67
N GLU A 6 2.25 -10.29 13.76
CA GLU A 6 2.42 -10.74 12.38
C GLU A 6 3.38 -9.85 11.60
N TYR A 7 3.34 -8.53 11.83
CA TYR A 7 4.28 -7.59 11.24
C TYR A 7 5.73 -7.89 11.66
N GLU A 8 5.97 -8.08 12.96
CA GLU A 8 7.28 -8.42 13.52
C GLU A 8 7.82 -9.75 12.98
N ASP A 9 6.98 -10.79 12.92
CA ASP A 9 7.34 -12.10 12.37
C ASP A 9 7.70 -12.02 10.86
N LEU A 10 6.94 -11.25 10.07
CA LEU A 10 7.22 -11.06 8.65
C LEU A 10 8.50 -10.24 8.43
N ASN A 11 8.74 -9.21 9.24
CA ASN A 11 9.99 -8.44 9.20
C ASN A 11 11.19 -9.32 9.55
N TRP A 12 11.07 -10.12 10.60
CA TRP A 12 12.11 -11.08 10.99
C TRP A 12 12.36 -12.08 9.85
N LYS A 13 11.32 -12.65 9.24
CA LYS A 13 11.49 -13.55 8.08
C LYS A 13 12.20 -12.87 6.91
N LEU A 14 11.91 -11.60 6.66
CA LEU A 14 12.52 -10.85 5.56
C LEU A 14 14.01 -10.58 5.80
N THR A 15 14.44 -10.31 7.03
CA THR A 15 15.86 -10.10 7.37
C THR A 15 16.69 -11.38 7.25
N HIS A 16 16.05 -12.55 7.43
CA HIS A 16 16.73 -13.86 7.35
C HIS A 16 16.81 -14.43 5.93
N ILE A 17 16.12 -13.81 4.95
CA ILE A 17 16.29 -14.17 3.54
C ILE A 17 17.50 -13.39 3.00
N PRO A 18 18.52 -14.04 2.41
CA PRO A 18 19.66 -13.36 1.81
C PRO A 18 19.23 -12.31 0.77
N ALA A 19 19.98 -11.22 0.65
CA ALA A 19 19.69 -10.20 -0.38
C ALA A 19 20.07 -10.68 -1.80
N THR A 20 21.12 -11.48 -1.89
CA THR A 20 21.62 -12.10 -3.13
C THR A 20 21.05 -13.50 -3.28
N ILE A 21 19.83 -13.58 -3.80
CA ILE A 21 19.13 -14.83 -4.06
C ILE A 21 19.30 -15.19 -5.52
N THR A 22 19.78 -16.39 -5.83
CA THR A 22 19.89 -16.90 -7.21
C THR A 22 18.65 -17.68 -7.65
N GLY A 23 17.85 -18.20 -6.71
CA GLY A 23 16.63 -18.96 -6.99
C GLY A 23 15.37 -18.08 -7.12
N ARG A 24 14.66 -18.20 -8.26
CA ARG A 24 13.36 -17.53 -8.51
C ARG A 24 12.32 -17.69 -7.37
N PRO A 25 12.14 -18.86 -6.73
CA PRO A 25 11.13 -19.01 -5.67
C PRO A 25 11.41 -18.14 -4.43
N GLN A 26 12.67 -18.07 -4.02
CA GLN A 26 13.10 -17.28 -2.87
C GLN A 26 13.04 -15.77 -3.16
N GLN A 27 13.32 -15.36 -4.40
CA GLN A 27 13.12 -13.97 -4.84
C GLN A 27 11.63 -13.59 -4.79
N ASN A 28 10.74 -14.43 -5.32
CA ASN A 28 9.30 -14.21 -5.29
C ASN A 28 8.77 -14.10 -3.85
N LEU A 29 9.25 -14.97 -2.96
CA LEU A 29 8.91 -14.91 -1.54
C LEU A 29 9.35 -13.58 -0.91
N ARG A 30 10.60 -13.16 -1.14
CA ARG A 30 11.12 -11.88 -0.63
C ARG A 30 10.30 -10.69 -1.12
N THR A 31 9.96 -10.65 -2.40
CA THR A 31 9.13 -9.59 -2.99
C THR A 31 7.73 -9.58 -2.39
N THR A 32 7.12 -10.75 -2.21
CA THR A 32 5.78 -10.87 -1.61
C THR A 32 5.76 -10.39 -0.16
N LEU A 33 6.78 -10.76 0.63
CA LEU A 33 6.92 -10.31 2.02
C LEU A 33 7.09 -8.79 2.11
N ARG A 34 7.99 -8.21 1.28
CA ARG A 34 8.17 -6.75 1.19
C ARG A 34 6.88 -6.02 0.87
N LYS A 35 6.12 -6.52 -0.12
CA LYS A 35 4.84 -5.93 -0.50
C LYS A 35 3.85 -5.90 0.67
N LYS A 36 3.71 -7.01 1.40
CA LYS A 36 2.79 -7.08 2.55
C LYS A 36 3.18 -6.14 3.69
N ILE A 37 4.47 -6.03 3.99
CA ILE A 37 4.99 -5.12 5.01
C ILE A 37 4.71 -3.67 4.59
N HIS A 38 4.99 -3.32 3.33
CA HIS A 38 4.76 -1.98 2.80
C HIS A 38 3.26 -1.60 2.79
N GLU A 39 2.38 -2.51 2.38
CA GLU A 39 0.93 -2.29 2.42
C GLU A 39 0.43 -2.07 3.85
N HIS A 40 0.98 -2.79 4.83
CA HIS A 40 0.67 -2.57 6.23
C HIS A 40 1.15 -1.19 6.72
N GLU A 41 2.39 -0.80 6.40
CA GLU A 41 2.94 0.52 6.75
C GLU A 41 2.10 1.65 6.16
N LEU A 42 1.69 1.53 4.91
CA LEU A 42 0.80 2.48 4.26
C LEU A 42 -0.56 2.55 4.97
N ALA A 43 -1.20 1.40 5.24
CA ALA A 43 -2.48 1.39 5.93
C ALA A 43 -2.41 1.87 7.39
N SER A 44 -1.25 1.77 8.04
CA SER A 44 -1.00 2.30 9.39
C SER A 44 -0.73 3.80 9.37
N THR A 45 -0.07 4.30 8.32
CA THR A 45 0.27 5.73 8.15
C THR A 45 -0.95 6.53 7.68
N TYR A 46 -1.72 5.94 6.77
CA TYR A 46 -2.93 6.51 6.21
C TYR A 46 -4.11 5.68 6.72
N PRO A 47 -4.73 6.06 7.85
CA PRO A 47 -5.92 5.38 8.31
C PRO A 47 -6.96 5.39 7.18
N PRO A 48 -7.79 4.33 7.06
CA PRO A 48 -8.81 4.30 6.03
C PRO A 48 -9.62 5.59 6.11
N PHE A 49 -9.71 6.31 4.98
CA PHE A 49 -10.63 7.43 4.86
C PHE A 49 -11.98 6.94 5.36
N THR A 50 -12.55 7.61 6.36
CA THR A 50 -13.96 7.44 6.65
C THR A 50 -14.68 7.86 5.37
N PRO A 51 -15.35 6.93 4.64
CA PRO A 51 -16.08 7.32 3.46
C PRO A 51 -17.11 8.34 3.96
N SER A 52 -17.02 9.58 3.47
CA SER A 52 -18.06 10.56 3.78
C SER A 52 -19.37 10.01 3.20
N ASN A 53 -20.53 10.42 3.73
CA ASN A 53 -21.84 10.01 3.22
C ASN A 53 -22.03 10.28 1.71
N PHE A 54 -21.12 11.04 1.08
CA PHE A 54 -21.12 11.37 -0.34
C PHE A 54 -20.15 10.53 -1.19
N GLN A 55 -19.34 9.64 -0.60
CA GLN A 55 -18.39 8.80 -1.34
C GLN A 55 -18.99 7.43 -1.68
N GLN A 56 -20.08 7.46 -2.43
CA GLN A 56 -20.47 6.35 -3.30
C GLN A 56 -20.35 6.82 -4.74
N PHE A 57 -19.13 7.09 -5.20
CA PHE A 57 -18.88 7.24 -6.62
C PHE A 57 -17.86 6.18 -7.00
N PHE A 58 -18.35 5.21 -7.78
CA PHE A 58 -17.51 4.27 -8.52
C PHE A 58 -16.44 5.09 -9.25
N ILE A 59 -15.18 4.85 -8.88
CA ILE A 59 -14.00 5.44 -9.51
C ILE A 59 -13.92 4.82 -10.91
N ASN A 60 -14.52 5.51 -11.89
CA ASN A 60 -14.17 5.33 -13.28
C ASN A 60 -12.88 6.13 -13.52
N PHE A 61 -11.99 5.64 -14.37
CA PHE A 61 -10.73 6.29 -14.69
C PHE A 61 -10.94 7.77 -15.10
N GLN A 62 -11.98 8.02 -15.90
CA GLN A 62 -12.35 9.37 -16.35
C GLN A 62 -12.76 10.33 -15.23
N THR A 63 -13.46 9.86 -14.18
CA THR A 63 -13.88 10.73 -13.08
C THR A 63 -12.72 11.06 -12.15
N THR A 64 -11.70 10.20 -12.09
CA THR A 64 -10.50 10.41 -11.26
C THR A 64 -9.62 11.52 -11.82
N ASP A 65 -9.33 11.48 -13.13
CA ASP A 65 -8.50 12.49 -13.79
C ASP A 65 -9.11 13.89 -13.72
N LEU A 66 -10.43 14.01 -13.95
CA LEU A 66 -11.14 15.28 -13.84
C LEU A 66 -11.15 15.81 -12.40
N THR A 67 -11.33 14.94 -11.42
CA THR A 67 -11.32 15.36 -10.00
C THR A 67 -9.93 15.80 -9.56
N LEU A 68 -8.88 15.12 -10.03
CA LEU A 68 -7.49 15.51 -9.76
C LEU A 68 -7.14 16.85 -10.39
N LEU A 69 -7.54 17.10 -11.64
CA LEU A 69 -7.32 18.39 -12.31
C LEU A 69 -7.98 19.54 -11.54
N HIS A 70 -9.24 19.39 -11.14
CA HIS A 70 -9.95 20.43 -10.38
C HIS A 70 -9.34 20.67 -8.99
N LEU A 71 -8.83 19.64 -8.32
CA LEU A 71 -8.13 19.81 -7.04
C LEU A 71 -6.81 20.55 -7.19
N ILE A 72 -6.07 20.31 -8.28
CA ILE A 72 -4.82 21.03 -8.58
C ILE A 72 -5.11 22.51 -8.85
N GLU A 73 -6.14 22.81 -9.64
CA GLU A 73 -6.57 24.18 -9.94
C GLU A 73 -7.03 24.94 -8.68
N ALA A 74 -7.79 24.28 -7.81
CA ALA A 74 -8.27 24.87 -6.55
C ALA A 74 -7.15 25.10 -5.52
N CYS A 75 -6.05 24.34 -5.61
CA CYS A 75 -4.89 24.48 -4.72
C CYS A 75 -3.86 25.49 -5.24
N ALA A 76 -3.94 25.87 -6.51
CA ALA A 76 -3.09 26.87 -7.15
C ALA A 76 -3.63 28.32 -7.05
N ALA A 77 -4.86 28.50 -6.56
CA ALA A 77 -5.50 29.79 -6.29
C ALA A 77 -5.32 30.20 -4.82
#